data_AF-A0A699LAP4-F1
#
_entry.id   AF-A0A699LAP4-F1
#
_cell.length_a   1.000
_cell.length_b   1.000
_cell.length_c   1.000
_cell.angle_alpha   90.00
_cell.angle_beta   90.00
_cell.angle_gamma   90.00
#
_symmetry.space_group_name_H-M   'P 1'
#
loop_
_entity.id
_entity.type
_entity.pdbx_description
1 polymer ?
#
loop_
_entity_poly.entity_id
_entity_poly.type
_entity_poly.pdbx_seq_one_letter_code
_entity_poly.pdbx_strand_id
1 'polypeptide(L)'
;MAKYGVTHRLSTAYHPQISGQVEVTNRGLKRILERLVGENRALWSDKLEDALWAFRTAYKTSIGCTPYRLVYGKDCHLPLEIAHKAYWAYENSLIYKERTKKHHDDKIKNRIFNVGDQVLLFNSRLKIFSGKLKSRWSGPFTIAEIYPYGTAKLIHPDGCNFKVNCHRLKHYHGGDLPSLEILNVTTFPKDN
;
A
#
# COMPACT_ATOMS: atom_id res chain seq x y z
N MET A 1 -0.64 -2.94 -26.01
CA MET A 1 0.36 -3.93 -25.53
C MET A 1 0.30 -5.27 -26.26
N ALA A 2 -0.86 -5.69 -26.81
CA ALA A 2 -0.99 -6.95 -27.54
C ALA A 2 0.01 -7.13 -28.72
N LYS A 3 0.38 -6.03 -29.40
CA LYS A 3 1.43 -6.03 -30.44
C LYS A 3 2.79 -6.57 -29.97
N TYR A 4 3.10 -6.47 -28.68
CA TYR A 4 4.35 -6.96 -28.09
C TYR A 4 4.15 -8.26 -27.29
N GLY A 5 2.98 -8.91 -27.39
CA GLY A 5 2.67 -10.10 -26.59
C GLY A 5 2.51 -9.85 -25.09
N VAL A 6 2.42 -8.59 -24.66
CA VAL A 6 2.34 -8.23 -23.23
C VAL A 6 0.88 -8.14 -22.77
N THR A 7 0.57 -8.87 -21.70
CA THR A 7 -0.73 -8.81 -21.03
C THR A 7 -0.73 -7.71 -19.97
N HIS A 8 -1.69 -6.79 -20.04
CA HIS A 8 -1.82 -5.71 -19.06
C HIS A 8 -2.71 -6.16 -17.90
N ARG A 9 -2.16 -6.18 -16.68
CA ARG A 9 -2.90 -6.49 -15.45
C ARG A 9 -3.14 -5.21 -14.66
N LEU A 10 -4.40 -4.91 -14.37
CA LEU A 10 -4.81 -3.75 -13.58
C LEU A 10 -5.05 -4.14 -12.12
N SER A 11 -4.64 -3.25 -11.21
CA SER A 11 -4.94 -3.38 -9.78
C SER A 11 -6.35 -2.85 -9.47
N THR A 12 -6.89 -3.25 -8.31
CA THR A 12 -8.15 -2.67 -7.83
C THR A 12 -7.97 -1.20 -7.48
N ALA A 13 -9.01 -0.41 -7.76
CA ALA A 13 -8.98 1.03 -7.50
C ALA A 13 -8.72 1.32 -6.00
N TYR A 14 -7.87 2.32 -5.72
CA TYR A 14 -7.54 2.78 -4.36
C TYR A 14 -6.91 1.73 -3.43
N HIS A 15 -6.19 0.77 -4.01
CA HIS A 15 -5.45 -0.23 -3.25
C HIS A 15 -3.96 -0.19 -3.63
N PRO A 16 -3.22 0.84 -3.16
CA PRO A 16 -1.79 1.01 -3.43
C PRO A 16 -0.95 -0.19 -2.98
N GLN A 17 -1.41 -0.93 -1.96
CA GLN A 17 -0.72 -2.10 -1.45
C GLN A 17 -0.56 -3.23 -2.49
N ILE A 18 -1.45 -3.37 -3.49
CA ILE A 18 -1.27 -4.36 -4.58
C ILE A 18 -0.01 -4.04 -5.39
N SER A 19 0.29 -2.76 -5.61
CA SER A 19 1.51 -2.32 -6.28
C SER A 19 2.63 -1.97 -5.28
N GLY A 20 2.56 -2.52 -4.07
CA GLY A 20 3.43 -2.14 -2.95
C GLY A 20 4.92 -2.28 -3.26
N GLN A 21 5.32 -3.28 -4.07
CA GLN A 21 6.72 -3.45 -4.46
C GLN A 21 7.25 -2.26 -5.29
N VAL A 22 6.43 -1.74 -6.21
CA VAL A 22 6.77 -0.56 -7.01
C VAL A 22 6.82 0.68 -6.12
N GLU A 23 5.87 0.82 -5.19
CA GLU A 23 5.85 1.97 -4.27
C GLU A 23 7.04 2.00 -3.31
N VAL A 24 7.43 0.84 -2.77
CA VAL A 24 8.63 0.69 -1.93
C VAL A 24 9.89 1.02 -2.72
N THR A 25 9.97 0.56 -3.97
CA THR A 25 11.09 0.86 -4.88
C THR A 25 11.18 2.35 -5.16
N ASN A 26 10.05 2.99 -5.51
CA ASN A 26 9.97 4.43 -5.76
C ASN A 26 10.38 5.25 -4.53
N ARG A 27 9.92 4.86 -3.33
CA ARG A 27 10.35 5.50 -2.08
C ARG A 27 11.85 5.34 -1.85
N GLY A 28 12.41 4.17 -2.15
CA GLY A 28 13.85 3.92 -2.04
C GLY A 28 14.67 4.81 -2.98
N LEU A 29 14.29 4.87 -4.25
CA LEU A 29 14.96 5.69 -5.25
C LEU A 29 14.87 7.19 -4.92
N LYS A 30 13.68 7.67 -4.51
CA LYS A 30 13.51 9.06 -4.08
C LYS A 30 14.43 9.42 -2.92
N ARG A 31 14.56 8.57 -1.90
CA ARG A 31 15.48 8.81 -0.77
C ARG A 31 16.95 8.88 -1.18
N ILE A 32 17.36 8.08 -2.16
CA ILE A 32 18.74 8.11 -2.67
C ILE A 32 18.95 9.41 -3.46
N LEU A 33 18.02 9.74 -4.34
CA LEU A 33 18.06 11.00 -5.13
C LEU A 33 18.06 12.23 -4.23
N GLU A 34 17.19 12.28 -3.23
CA GLU A 34 17.13 13.37 -2.24
C GLU A 34 18.48 13.60 -1.56
N ARG A 35 19.22 12.53 -1.26
CA ARG A 35 20.55 12.61 -0.65
C ARG A 35 21.64 13.06 -1.63
N LEU A 36 21.55 12.68 -2.91
CA LEU A 36 22.56 13.01 -3.92
C LEU A 36 22.39 14.42 -4.48
N VAL A 37 21.15 14.87 -4.62
CA VAL A 37 20.79 16.17 -5.22
C VAL A 37 20.89 17.30 -4.18
N GLY A 38 20.75 16.97 -2.89
CA GLY A 38 20.88 17.94 -1.80
C GLY A 38 19.88 19.09 -1.94
N GLU A 39 20.36 20.33 -1.88
CA GLU A 39 19.53 21.53 -1.96
C GLU A 39 19.12 21.87 -3.40
N ASN A 40 19.95 21.54 -4.41
CA ASN A 40 19.70 21.92 -5.79
C ASN A 40 18.90 20.87 -6.57
N ARG A 41 17.57 20.92 -6.41
CA ARG A 41 16.62 19.98 -7.03
C ARG A 41 16.65 19.90 -8.56
N ALA A 42 17.28 20.84 -9.26
CA ALA A 42 17.32 20.87 -10.71
C ALA A 42 18.25 19.78 -11.31
N LEU A 43 19.24 19.30 -10.56
CA LEU A 43 20.26 18.35 -11.02
C LEU A 43 19.85 16.87 -10.89
N TRP A 44 18.55 16.59 -10.72
CA TRP A 44 18.07 15.23 -10.44
C TRP A 44 18.28 14.27 -11.61
N SER A 45 18.24 14.75 -12.86
CA SER A 45 18.48 13.95 -14.06
C SER A 45 19.90 13.42 -14.08
N ASP A 46 20.86 14.28 -13.77
CA ASP A 46 22.30 13.99 -13.87
C ASP A 46 22.74 13.03 -12.77
N LYS A 47 22.02 13.02 -11.63
CA LYS A 47 22.24 12.10 -10.51
C LYS A 47 21.39 10.84 -10.58
N LEU A 48 20.56 10.69 -11.62
CA LEU A 48 19.68 9.54 -11.74
C LEU A 48 20.46 8.25 -11.96
N GLU A 49 21.50 8.27 -12.77
CA GLU A 49 22.33 7.09 -13.03
C GLU A 49 23.07 6.63 -11.77
N ASP A 50 23.67 7.56 -11.03
CA ASP A 50 24.31 7.31 -9.73
C ASP A 50 23.32 6.70 -8.72
N ALA A 51 22.10 7.26 -8.66
CA ALA A 51 21.06 6.77 -7.77
C ALA A 51 20.60 5.35 -8.12
N LEU A 52 20.45 5.06 -9.43
CA LEU A 52 20.11 3.75 -9.92
C LEU A 52 21.23 2.74 -9.65
N TRP A 53 22.49 3.13 -9.83
CA TRP A 53 23.64 2.30 -9.51
C TRP A 53 23.67 1.92 -8.03
N ALA A 54 23.56 2.92 -7.14
CA ALA A 54 23.49 2.69 -5.70
C ALA A 54 22.29 1.81 -5.31
N PHE A 55 21.14 1.99 -5.95
CA PHE A 55 19.97 1.15 -5.68
C PHE A 55 20.16 -0.31 -6.10
N ARG A 56 20.81 -0.56 -7.24
CA ARG A 56 21.03 -1.90 -7.81
C ARG A 56 22.10 -2.69 -7.08
N THR A 57 23.12 -2.02 -6.55
CA THR A 57 24.24 -2.66 -5.83
C THR A 57 23.98 -2.80 -4.33
N ALA A 58 23.05 -2.02 -3.76
CA ALA A 58 22.66 -2.16 -2.36
C ALA A 58 21.86 -3.43 -2.10
N TYR A 59 22.25 -4.19 -1.07
CA TYR A 59 21.53 -5.38 -0.64
C TYR A 59 20.11 -5.04 -0.16
N LYS A 60 19.12 -5.83 -0.58
CA LYS A 60 17.72 -5.69 -0.15
C LYS A 60 17.35 -6.85 0.75
N THR A 61 17.12 -6.56 2.04
CA THR A 61 16.69 -7.55 3.05
C THR A 61 15.43 -8.31 2.63
N SER A 62 14.49 -7.67 1.92
CA SER A 62 13.24 -8.32 1.48
C SER A 62 13.44 -9.35 0.36
N ILE A 63 14.51 -9.20 -0.43
CA ILE A 63 14.83 -10.08 -1.56
C ILE A 63 15.93 -11.08 -1.15
N GLY A 64 16.74 -10.74 -0.14
CA GLY A 64 17.87 -11.57 0.29
C GLY A 64 19.08 -11.47 -0.65
N CYS A 65 19.13 -10.47 -1.52
CA CYS A 65 20.27 -10.21 -2.39
C CYS A 65 20.27 -8.77 -2.93
N THR A 66 21.25 -8.44 -3.78
CA THR A 66 21.28 -7.18 -4.55
C THR A 66 20.42 -7.32 -5.81
N PRO A 67 19.68 -6.28 -6.23
CA PRO A 67 18.94 -6.31 -7.50
C PRO A 67 19.84 -6.61 -8.70
N TYR A 68 21.11 -6.19 -8.66
CA TYR A 68 22.10 -6.52 -9.69
C TYR A 68 22.31 -8.03 -9.81
N ARG A 69 22.52 -8.73 -8.69
CA ARG A 69 22.68 -10.20 -8.68
C ARG A 69 21.44 -10.91 -9.20
N LEU A 70 20.24 -10.39 -8.90
CA LEU A 70 18.99 -10.97 -9.39
C LEU A 70 18.88 -10.94 -10.92
N VAL A 71 19.39 -9.87 -11.56
CA VAL A 71 19.32 -9.70 -13.02
C VAL A 71 20.45 -10.43 -13.74
N TYR A 72 21.68 -10.36 -13.23
CA TYR A 72 22.87 -10.86 -13.92
C TYR A 72 23.41 -12.19 -13.39
N GLY A 73 22.85 -12.69 -12.27
CA GLY A 73 23.30 -13.94 -11.63
C GLY A 73 24.68 -13.86 -10.97
N LYS A 74 25.31 -12.68 -10.91
CA LYS A 74 26.66 -12.46 -10.38
C LYS A 74 26.71 -11.26 -9.45
N ASP A 75 27.63 -11.29 -8.49
CA ASP A 75 27.88 -10.15 -7.61
C ASP A 75 28.63 -9.04 -8.36
N CYS A 76 28.37 -7.78 -7.99
CA CYS A 76 29.03 -6.63 -8.60
C CYS A 76 30.43 -6.45 -8.01
N HIS A 77 31.39 -6.08 -8.86
CA HIS A 77 32.75 -5.77 -8.42
C HIS A 77 32.77 -4.36 -7.79
N LEU A 78 32.76 -4.31 -6.46
CA LEU A 78 32.89 -3.07 -5.69
C LEU A 78 34.28 -2.99 -5.04
N PRO A 79 34.83 -1.79 -4.84
CA PRO A 79 35.98 -1.59 -3.96
C PRO A 79 35.73 -2.20 -2.56
N LEU A 80 36.75 -2.84 -2.00
CA LEU A 80 36.65 -3.59 -0.74
C LEU A 80 36.10 -2.75 0.42
N GLU A 81 36.53 -1.50 0.53
CA GLU A 81 36.06 -0.58 1.59
C GLU A 81 34.55 -0.32 1.50
N ILE A 82 34.03 -0.19 0.28
CA ILE A 82 32.61 0.06 0.03
C ILE A 82 31.82 -1.20 0.38
N ALA A 83 32.31 -2.37 -0.03
CA ALA A 83 31.68 -3.65 0.29
C ALA A 83 31.60 -3.89 1.81
N HIS A 84 32.70 -3.63 2.52
CA HIS A 84 32.76 -3.78 3.98
C HIS A 84 31.79 -2.84 4.72
N LYS A 85 31.74 -1.55 4.33
CA LYS A 85 30.78 -0.59 4.91
C LYS A 85 29.34 -1.00 4.62
N ALA A 86 29.05 -1.48 3.41
CA ALA A 86 27.72 -1.95 3.02
C ALA A 86 27.27 -3.18 3.84
N TYR A 87 28.19 -4.11 4.11
CA TYR A 87 27.93 -5.29 4.94
C TYR A 87 27.49 -4.91 6.35
N TRP A 88 28.23 -4.05 7.04
CA TRP A 88 27.86 -3.62 8.40
C TRP A 88 26.58 -2.79 8.44
N ALA A 89 26.34 -1.94 7.44
CA ALA A 89 25.08 -1.22 7.32
C ALA A 89 23.88 -2.17 7.14
N TYR A 90 24.08 -3.28 6.43
CA TYR A 90 23.08 -4.32 6.24
C TYR A 90 22.77 -5.07 7.54
N GLU A 91 23.78 -5.57 8.25
CA GLU A 91 23.61 -6.29 9.53
C GLU A 91 22.82 -5.44 10.54
N ASN A 92 23.20 -4.18 10.69
CA ASN A 92 22.47 -3.25 11.54
C ASN A 92 21.01 -3.08 11.08
N SER A 93 20.79 -2.89 9.77
CA SER A 93 19.45 -2.72 9.21
C SER A 93 18.53 -3.93 9.46
N LEU A 94 19.06 -5.15 9.40
CA LEU A 94 18.31 -6.37 9.71
C LEU A 94 17.79 -6.35 11.15
N ILE A 95 18.68 -6.10 12.11
CA ILE A 95 18.35 -6.10 13.55
C ILE A 95 17.24 -5.07 13.84
N TYR A 96 17.35 -3.85 13.29
CA TYR A 96 16.32 -2.83 13.48
C TYR A 96 14.97 -3.22 12.88
N LYS A 97 14.97 -3.82 11.67
CA LYS A 97 13.74 -4.28 11.01
C LYS A 97 13.07 -5.41 11.78
N GLU A 98 13.84 -6.36 12.27
CA GLU A 98 13.32 -7.49 13.05
C GLU A 98 12.65 -7.03 14.34
N ARG A 99 13.31 -6.14 15.10
CA ARG A 99 12.73 -5.55 16.32
C ARG A 99 11.44 -4.79 16.03
N THR A 100 11.43 -4.00 14.96
CA THR A 100 10.25 -3.21 14.55
C THR A 100 9.11 -4.13 14.11
N LYS A 101 9.42 -5.20 13.38
CA LYS A 101 8.45 -6.20 12.94
C LYS A 101 7.84 -6.91 14.14
N LYS A 102 8.65 -7.40 15.09
CA LYS A 102 8.18 -8.04 16.31
C LYS A 102 7.19 -7.15 17.08
N HIS A 103 7.58 -5.90 17.33
CA HIS A 103 6.72 -4.92 18.01
C HIS A 103 5.43 -4.60 17.25
N HIS A 104 5.47 -4.58 15.92
CA HIS A 104 4.29 -4.38 15.10
C HIS A 104 3.36 -5.61 15.17
N ASP A 105 3.91 -6.81 14.99
CA ASP A 105 3.19 -8.08 14.97
C ASP A 105 2.49 -8.33 16.32
N ASP A 106 3.15 -8.00 17.44
CA ASP A 106 2.57 -8.07 18.79
C ASP A 106 1.33 -7.18 18.96
N LYS A 107 1.18 -6.14 18.13
CA LYS A 107 0.06 -5.18 18.17
C LYS A 107 -1.03 -5.48 17.14
N ILE A 108 -0.83 -6.46 16.25
CA ILE A 108 -1.83 -6.82 15.24
C ILE A 108 -3.02 -7.48 15.96
N LYS A 109 -4.18 -6.83 15.91
CA LYS A 109 -5.44 -7.43 16.36
C LYS A 109 -6.04 -8.25 15.23
N ASN A 110 -6.15 -9.56 15.43
CA ASN A 110 -6.85 -10.44 14.49
C ASN A 110 -8.34 -10.08 14.46
N ARG A 111 -8.82 -9.66 13.29
CA ARG A 111 -10.24 -9.42 13.03
C ARG A 111 -10.74 -10.53 12.12
N ILE A 112 -11.51 -11.45 12.69
CA ILE A 112 -12.19 -12.49 11.93
C ILE A 112 -13.56 -11.95 11.55
N PHE A 113 -13.90 -12.08 10.27
CA PHE A 113 -15.19 -11.71 9.71
C PHE A 113 -15.82 -12.97 9.15
N ASN A 114 -17.14 -13.11 9.30
CA ASN A 114 -17.93 -14.20 8.75
C ASN A 114 -18.94 -13.66 7.73
N VAL A 115 -19.41 -14.55 6.85
CA VAL A 115 -20.51 -14.22 5.92
C VAL A 115 -21.77 -13.95 6.75
N GLY A 116 -22.47 -12.87 6.43
CA GLY A 116 -23.64 -12.40 7.17
C GLY A 116 -23.36 -11.35 8.23
N ASP A 117 -22.09 -11.11 8.61
CA ASP A 117 -21.76 -10.08 9.60
C ASP A 117 -22.10 -8.67 9.06
N GLN A 118 -22.65 -7.83 9.94
CA GLN A 118 -22.80 -6.41 9.67
C GLN A 118 -21.51 -5.66 9.97
N VAL A 119 -21.03 -4.89 9.00
CA VAL A 119 -19.76 -4.16 9.09
C VAL A 119 -19.89 -2.72 8.63
N LEU A 120 -19.06 -1.88 9.23
CA LEU A 120 -18.83 -0.52 8.79
C LEU A 120 -17.63 -0.46 7.84
N LEU A 121 -17.76 0.32 6.77
CA LEU A 121 -16.71 0.57 5.80
C LEU A 121 -16.06 1.93 6.03
N PHE A 122 -14.73 1.96 6.09
CA PHE A 122 -13.96 3.20 6.20
C PHE A 122 -13.86 3.95 4.85
N ASN A 123 -14.39 5.18 4.79
CA ASN A 123 -14.31 6.05 3.62
C ASN A 123 -13.02 6.89 3.64
N SER A 124 -12.14 6.70 2.64
CA SER A 124 -10.86 7.43 2.53
C SER A 124 -10.96 8.74 1.76
N ARG A 125 -12.06 8.99 1.04
CA ARG A 125 -12.23 10.18 0.19
C ARG A 125 -12.92 11.34 0.91
N LEU A 126 -13.46 11.11 2.10
CA LEU A 126 -13.86 12.21 2.97
C LEU A 126 -12.60 12.97 3.37
N LYS A 127 -12.18 13.93 2.52
CA LYS A 127 -11.52 15.14 3.01
C LYS A 127 -12.38 15.58 4.16
N ILE A 128 -11.75 15.79 5.31
CA ILE A 128 -12.38 16.36 6.49
C ILE A 128 -13.21 17.53 5.98
N PHE A 129 -14.53 17.37 5.90
CA PHE A 129 -15.41 18.50 5.67
C PHE A 129 -15.04 19.54 6.72
N SER A 130 -15.11 20.83 6.38
CA SER A 130 -14.89 21.93 7.31
C SER A 130 -16.05 22.01 8.33
N GLY A 131 -16.18 20.97 9.16
CA GLY A 131 -17.27 20.77 10.11
C GLY A 131 -16.91 19.67 11.10
N LYS A 132 -16.76 20.03 12.36
CA LYS A 132 -16.48 19.13 13.49
C LYS A 132 -17.65 18.13 13.62
N LEU A 133 -17.34 16.83 13.70
CA LEU A 133 -18.21 15.69 14.11
C LEU A 133 -18.97 14.86 13.05
N LYS A 134 -18.36 14.46 11.91
CA LYS A 134 -18.87 13.31 11.12
C LYS A 134 -17.91 12.11 11.16
N SER A 135 -18.45 10.92 11.39
CA SER A 135 -17.69 9.66 11.35
C SER A 135 -17.18 9.37 9.94
N ARG A 136 -15.94 8.85 9.83
CA ARG A 136 -15.38 8.35 8.55
C ARG A 136 -15.87 6.95 8.17
N TRP A 137 -16.72 6.36 9.02
CA TRP A 137 -17.29 5.04 8.81
C TRP A 137 -18.69 5.18 8.20
N SER A 138 -18.93 4.39 7.17
CA SER A 138 -20.20 4.28 6.44
C SER A 138 -20.80 2.89 6.65
N GLY A 139 -22.11 2.76 6.54
CA GLY A 139 -22.82 1.48 6.77
C GLY A 139 -23.61 1.48 8.08
N PRO A 140 -24.44 0.46 8.28
CA PRO A 140 -24.07 -0.96 8.17
C PRO A 140 -24.17 -1.57 6.76
N PHE A 141 -23.22 -2.44 6.44
CA PHE A 141 -23.24 -3.30 5.24
C PHE A 141 -23.17 -4.77 5.66
N THR A 142 -23.74 -5.67 4.85
CA THR A 142 -23.66 -7.10 5.12
C THR A 142 -22.55 -7.75 4.28
N ILE A 143 -21.74 -8.60 4.89
CA ILE A 143 -20.74 -9.40 4.16
C ILE A 143 -21.45 -10.53 3.42
N ALA A 144 -21.32 -10.55 2.09
CA ALA A 144 -21.93 -11.59 1.25
C ALA A 144 -20.99 -12.76 0.97
N GLU A 145 -19.73 -12.46 0.72
CA GLU A 145 -18.70 -13.44 0.38
C GLU A 145 -17.36 -12.95 0.93
N ILE A 146 -16.55 -13.88 1.42
CA ILE A 146 -15.17 -13.61 1.84
C ILE A 146 -14.25 -14.37 0.91
N TYR A 147 -13.34 -13.65 0.27
CA TYR A 147 -12.31 -14.23 -0.57
C TYR A 147 -11.05 -14.53 0.26
N PRO A 148 -10.24 -15.52 -0.17
CA PRO A 148 -8.89 -15.68 0.33
C PRO A 148 -8.11 -14.37 0.28
N TYR A 149 -7.16 -14.17 1.20
CA TYR A 149 -6.33 -12.95 1.32
C TYR A 149 -7.02 -11.69 1.85
N GLY A 150 -8.16 -11.84 2.55
CA GLY A 150 -8.75 -10.75 3.33
C GLY A 150 -9.46 -9.69 2.50
N THR A 151 -10.12 -10.10 1.41
CA THR A 151 -11.05 -9.26 0.65
C THR A 151 -12.48 -9.77 0.86
N ALA A 152 -13.42 -8.87 1.14
CA ALA A 152 -14.83 -9.21 1.31
C ALA A 152 -15.68 -8.48 0.26
N LYS A 153 -16.74 -9.15 -0.18
CA LYS A 153 -17.81 -8.56 -0.98
C LYS A 153 -18.89 -8.07 -0.02
N LEU A 154 -19.19 -6.78 -0.07
CA LEU A 154 -20.24 -6.17 0.73
C LEU A 154 -21.49 -5.98 -0.12
N ILE A 155 -22.65 -6.08 0.53
CA ILE A 155 -23.97 -5.74 -0.02
C ILE A 155 -24.57 -4.60 0.80
N HIS A 156 -25.04 -3.57 0.11
CA HIS A 156 -25.90 -2.52 0.69
C HIS A 156 -27.37 -2.98 0.64
N PRO A 157 -28.25 -2.53 1.57
CA PRO A 157 -29.69 -2.80 1.49
C PRO A 157 -30.33 -2.45 0.13
N ASP A 158 -29.78 -1.46 -0.58
CA ASP A 158 -30.22 -1.05 -1.92
C ASP A 158 -29.79 -2.01 -3.06
N GLY A 159 -29.17 -3.15 -2.75
CA GLY A 159 -28.77 -4.19 -3.71
C GLY A 159 -27.41 -3.98 -4.39
N CYS A 160 -26.76 -2.83 -4.19
CA CYS A 160 -25.40 -2.58 -4.69
C CYS A 160 -24.38 -3.48 -3.99
N ASN A 161 -23.54 -4.17 -4.78
CA ASN A 161 -22.41 -4.94 -4.28
C ASN A 161 -21.07 -4.35 -4.71
N PHE A 162 -20.07 -4.42 -3.84
CA PHE A 162 -18.72 -3.99 -4.16
C PHE A 162 -17.68 -4.75 -3.32
N LYS A 163 -16.47 -4.89 -3.86
CA LYS A 163 -15.37 -5.63 -3.23
C LYS A 163 -14.46 -4.68 -2.47
N VAL A 164 -14.16 -5.00 -1.22
CA VAL A 164 -13.30 -4.19 -0.34
C VAL A 164 -12.36 -5.06 0.47
N ASN A 165 -11.21 -4.49 0.82
CA ASN A 165 -10.27 -5.14 1.73
C ASN A 165 -10.81 -5.13 3.17
N CYS A 166 -10.75 -6.27 3.86
CA CYS A 166 -11.20 -6.45 5.23
C CYS A 166 -10.49 -5.55 6.25
N HIS A 167 -9.27 -5.05 5.97
CA HIS A 167 -8.58 -4.06 6.81
C HIS A 167 -9.37 -2.75 6.96
N ARG A 168 -10.24 -2.43 5.99
CA ARG A 168 -11.09 -1.24 6.00
C ARG A 168 -12.45 -1.48 6.65
N LEU A 169 -12.65 -2.66 7.23
CA LEU A 169 -13.89 -3.07 7.87
C LEU A 169 -13.76 -3.07 9.39
N LYS A 170 -14.89 -2.83 10.04
CA LYS A 170 -15.07 -2.95 11.48
C LYS A 170 -16.44 -3.58 11.74
N HIS A 171 -16.52 -4.48 12.71
CA HIS A 171 -17.79 -5.05 13.18
C HIS A 171 -18.74 -3.94 13.66
N TYR A 172 -19.99 -4.04 13.22
CA TYR A 172 -21.08 -3.22 13.71
C TYR A 172 -21.76 -3.97 14.86
N HIS A 173 -21.74 -3.38 16.07
CA HIS A 173 -22.20 -4.05 17.29
C HIS A 173 -23.63 -3.65 17.72
N GLY A 174 -24.39 -2.97 16.85
CA GLY A 174 -25.76 -2.55 17.13
C GLY A 174 -25.83 -1.32 18.05
N GLY A 175 -26.44 -0.27 17.53
CA GLY A 175 -26.92 0.90 18.27
C GLY A 175 -27.93 1.57 17.35
N ASP A 176 -29.06 2.05 17.88
CA ASP A 176 -30.13 2.63 17.06
C ASP A 176 -29.53 3.57 16.02
N LEU A 177 -29.89 3.34 14.75
CA LEU A 177 -29.51 4.26 13.69
C LEU A 177 -30.02 5.65 14.10
N PRO A 178 -29.17 6.70 14.21
CA PRO A 178 -29.70 8.01 13.94
C PRO A 178 -30.20 7.92 12.49
N SER A 179 -31.51 8.07 12.33
CA SER A 179 -32.18 8.19 11.03
C SER A 179 -31.45 9.26 10.23
N LEU A 180 -30.49 8.83 9.42
CA LEU A 180 -29.94 9.66 8.36
C LEU A 180 -31.01 9.67 7.29
N GLU A 181 -31.92 10.63 7.42
CA GLU A 181 -32.66 11.17 6.29
C GLU A 181 -31.64 11.40 5.18
N ILE A 182 -31.67 10.52 4.18
CA ILE A 182 -30.98 10.70 2.92
C ILE A 182 -31.73 11.84 2.24
N LEU A 183 -31.37 13.09 2.55
CA LEU A 183 -31.72 14.20 1.69
C LEU A 183 -30.79 14.14 0.47
N ASN A 184 -31.31 13.47 -0.56
CA ASN A 184 -31.01 13.63 -1.98
C ASN A 184 -29.53 13.61 -2.37
N VAL A 185 -29.07 12.40 -2.75
CA VAL A 185 -28.01 12.29 -3.75
C VAL A 185 -28.61 12.80 -5.06
N THR A 186 -28.28 14.04 -5.41
CA THR A 186 -28.51 14.58 -6.74
C THR A 186 -27.90 13.63 -7.77
N THR A 187 -28.76 13.20 -8.68
CA THR A 187 -28.46 12.57 -9.96
C THR A 187 -27.23 13.20 -10.61
N PHE A 188 -26.20 12.40 -10.85
CA PHE A 188 -25.17 12.75 -11.83
C PHE A 188 -25.83 12.76 -13.22
N PRO A 189 -25.71 13.83 -14.02
CA PRO A 189 -26.18 13.82 -15.40
C PRO A 189 -25.35 12.81 -16.20
N LYS A 190 -26.03 12.02 -17.04
CA LYS A 190 -25.39 11.36 -18.17
C LYS A 190 -25.18 12.42 -19.24
N ASP A 191 -23.93 12.80 -19.47
CA ASP A 191 -23.56 13.53 -20.66
C ASP A 191 -23.57 12.55 -21.85
N ASN A 192 -24.27 12.96 -22.92
CA ASN A 192 -24.19 12.40 -24.27
C ASN A 192 -22.86 12.77 -24.93
#